data_AF-A0A2K3JMM5-F1
#
_entry.id   AF-A0A2K3JMM5-F1
#
_cell.length_a   1.000
_cell.length_b   1.000
_cell.length_c   1.000
_cell.angle_alpha   90.00
_cell.angle_beta   90.00
_cell.angle_gamma   90.00
#
_symmetry.space_group_name_H-M   'P 1'
#
loop_
_entity.id
_entity.type
_entity.pdbx_description
1 polymer ?
#
loop_
_entity_poly.entity_id
_entity_poly.type
_entity_poly.pdbx_seq_one_letter_code
_entity_poly.pdbx_strand_id
1 'polypeptide(L)'
;MRVSNEWAKGVFGNVDNLTEERIDEVIKEFIKDYEEGSLERKGWPRFLAAYTVAKASMNAYTRIIAKKYPTFRINCVCPGYVITDITANTGFFTVEEGASHPVRLALVPNDGPSGVYYIRNEVSSF
;
A
#
# COMPACT_ATOMS: atom_id res chain seq x y z
N MET A 1 6.84 -0.95 5.08
CA MET A 1 5.73 0.00 5.34
C MET A 1 6.26 1.37 5.77
N ARG A 2 5.71 2.48 5.26
CA ARG A 2 6.20 3.86 5.58
C ARG A 2 5.32 4.65 6.57
N VAL A 3 4.23 4.07 7.06
CA VAL A 3 3.44 4.65 8.15
C VAL A 3 4.35 4.79 9.36
N SER A 4 4.37 5.93 10.06
CA SER A 4 5.21 6.17 11.25
C SER A 4 4.49 5.94 12.57
N ASN A 5 3.15 6.02 12.60
CA ASN A 5 2.34 5.77 13.79
C ASN A 5 2.44 4.29 14.19
N GLU A 6 2.97 4.00 15.38
CA GLU A 6 3.30 2.64 15.83
C GLU A 6 2.08 1.73 15.98
N TRP A 7 0.95 2.29 16.45
CA TRP A 7 -0.29 1.52 16.54
C TRP A 7 -0.78 1.10 15.16
N ALA A 8 -0.85 2.04 14.21
CA ALA A 8 -1.26 1.77 12.84
C ALA A 8 -0.30 0.78 12.14
N LYS A 9 1.01 0.91 12.34
CA LYS A 9 2.01 -0.08 11.88
C LYS A 9 1.71 -1.48 12.44
N GLY A 10 1.43 -1.56 13.74
CA GLY A 10 1.10 -2.83 14.40
C GLY A 10 -0.17 -3.47 13.86
N VAL A 11 -1.19 -2.66 13.56
CA VAL A 11 -2.43 -3.13 12.91
C VAL A 11 -2.14 -3.71 11.53
N PHE A 12 -1.49 -2.94 10.65
CA PHE A 12 -1.23 -3.37 9.27
C PHE A 12 -0.22 -4.53 9.17
N GLY A 13 0.71 -4.63 10.12
CA GLY A 13 1.72 -5.68 10.17
C GLY A 13 1.20 -7.03 10.68
N ASN A 14 0.17 -7.04 11.53
CA ASN A 14 -0.35 -8.26 12.14
C ASN A 14 -1.31 -9.00 11.19
N VAL A 15 -0.73 -9.87 10.36
CA VAL A 15 -1.42 -10.67 9.33
C VAL A 15 -2.52 -11.57 9.88
N ASP A 16 -2.25 -12.21 11.01
CA ASP A 16 -3.12 -13.25 11.56
C ASP A 16 -4.43 -12.66 12.06
N ASN A 17 -4.38 -11.41 12.53
CA ASN A 17 -5.52 -10.65 13.02
C ASN A 17 -5.93 -9.52 12.08
N LEU A 18 -5.52 -9.52 10.80
CA LEU A 18 -5.83 -8.44 9.86
C LEU A 18 -7.25 -8.62 9.30
N THR A 19 -8.10 -7.60 9.45
CA THR A 19 -9.47 -7.57 8.91
C THR A 19 -9.78 -6.21 8.27
N GLU A 20 -10.86 -6.14 7.49
CA GLU A 20 -11.30 -4.89 6.85
C GLU A 20 -11.67 -3.84 7.92
N GLU A 21 -12.32 -4.27 9.01
CA GLU A 21 -12.72 -3.40 10.12
C GLU A 21 -11.52 -2.76 10.81
N ARG A 22 -10.43 -3.52 11.01
CA ARG A 22 -9.21 -2.96 11.61
C ARG A 22 -8.50 -1.98 10.70
N ILE A 23 -8.56 -2.19 9.38
CA ILE A 23 -8.05 -1.20 8.41
C ILE A 23 -8.90 0.08 8.49
N ASP A 24 -10.22 -0.06 8.56
CA ASP A 24 -11.15 1.06 8.70
C ASP A 24 -10.95 1.83 10.01
N GLU A 25 -10.69 1.16 11.12
CA GLU A 25 -10.34 1.80 12.40
C GLU A 25 -9.12 2.72 12.25
N VAL A 26 -8.07 2.24 11.58
CA VAL A 26 -6.86 3.04 11.33
C VAL A 26 -7.16 4.25 10.45
N ILE A 27 -7.96 4.07 9.39
CA ILE A 27 -8.35 5.16 8.49
C ILE A 27 -9.19 6.20 9.23
N LYS A 28 -10.17 5.78 10.04
CA LYS A 28 -11.04 6.67 10.81
C LYS A 28 -10.25 7.46 11.85
N GLU A 29 -9.35 6.82 12.59
CA GLU A 29 -8.51 7.53 13.57
C GLU A 29 -7.53 8.49 12.88
N PHE A 30 -6.98 8.12 11.71
CA PHE A 30 -6.16 9.04 10.91
C PHE A 30 -6.95 10.29 10.47
N ILE A 31 -8.17 10.13 9.95
CA ILE A 31 -9.02 11.25 9.51
C ILE A 31 -9.35 12.17 10.69
N LYS A 32 -9.75 11.59 11.83
CA LYS A 32 -9.99 12.34 13.06
C LYS A 32 -8.75 13.12 13.51
N ASP A 33 -7.58 12.46 13.58
CA ASP A 33 -6.34 13.11 13.99
C ASP A 33 -5.90 14.21 13.00
N TYR A 34 -6.24 14.07 11.72
CA TYR A 34 -6.04 15.09 10.69
C TYR A 34 -6.94 16.31 10.92
N GLU A 35 -8.23 16.10 11.14
CA GLU A 35 -9.22 17.15 11.42
C GLU A 35 -8.90 17.92 12.72
N GLU A 36 -8.38 17.23 13.72
CA GLU A 36 -7.93 17.81 14.99
C GLU A 36 -6.55 18.50 14.90
N GLY A 37 -5.89 18.47 13.73
CA GLY A 37 -4.57 19.06 13.53
C GLY A 37 -3.47 18.40 14.37
N SER A 38 -3.62 17.12 14.72
CA SER A 38 -2.79 16.43 15.71
C SER A 38 -1.85 15.37 15.13
N LEU A 39 -1.73 15.30 13.80
CA LEU A 39 -0.96 14.27 13.08
C LEU A 39 0.45 14.06 13.64
N GLU A 40 1.25 15.12 13.69
CA GLU A 40 2.66 15.03 14.12
C GLU A 40 2.78 14.58 15.57
N ARG A 41 1.96 15.15 16.47
CA ARG A 41 1.90 14.77 17.88
C ARG A 41 1.53 13.30 18.07
N LYS A 42 0.64 12.78 17.23
CA LYS A 42 0.20 11.37 17.22
C LYS A 42 1.14 10.47 16.41
N GLY A 43 2.28 10.97 15.94
CA GLY A 43 3.30 10.19 15.24
C GLY A 43 2.91 9.77 13.82
N TRP A 44 1.91 10.39 13.20
CA TRP A 44 1.58 10.16 11.80
C TRP A 44 2.66 10.75 10.86
N PRO A 45 2.75 10.28 9.60
CA PRO A 45 3.76 10.78 8.68
C PRO A 45 3.63 12.28 8.45
N ARG A 46 4.75 13.01 8.50
CA ARG A 46 4.78 14.46 8.30
C ARG A 46 4.49 14.88 6.86
N PHE A 47 4.95 14.08 5.89
CA PHE A 47 4.81 14.35 4.47
C PHE A 47 3.93 13.29 3.82
N LEU A 48 3.03 13.70 2.93
CA LEU A 48 2.15 12.81 2.19
C LEU A 48 1.39 11.84 3.12
N ALA A 49 0.92 12.33 4.26
CA ALA A 49 0.35 11.52 5.34
C ALA A 49 -0.83 10.66 4.84
N ALA A 50 -1.82 11.31 4.24
CA ALA A 50 -3.00 10.64 3.69
C ALA A 50 -2.64 9.61 2.62
N TYR A 51 -1.72 9.95 1.71
CA TYR A 51 -1.25 9.03 0.67
C TYR A 51 -0.54 7.81 1.27
N THR A 52 0.32 8.04 2.27
CA THR A 52 1.08 6.98 2.95
C THR A 52 0.15 6.01 3.68
N VAL A 53 -0.82 6.55 4.43
CA VAL A 53 -1.82 5.73 5.13
C VAL A 53 -2.70 4.99 4.11
N ALA A 54 -3.21 5.66 3.08
CA ALA A 54 -4.03 5.02 2.05
C ALA A 54 -3.32 3.87 1.33
N LYS A 55 -2.05 4.03 0.96
CA LYS A 55 -1.27 2.96 0.30
C LYS A 55 -0.91 1.82 1.26
N ALA A 56 -0.66 2.10 2.55
CA ALA A 56 -0.48 1.05 3.54
C ALA A 56 -1.78 0.26 3.80
N SER A 57 -2.92 0.93 3.88
CA SER A 57 -4.24 0.31 3.98
C SER A 57 -4.54 -0.56 2.76
N MET A 58 -4.29 -0.07 1.55
CA MET A 58 -4.46 -0.84 0.30
C MET A 58 -3.58 -2.10 0.30
N ASN A 59 -2.31 -1.96 0.68
CA ASN A 59 -1.39 -3.08 0.82
C ASN A 59 -1.88 -4.13 1.83
N ALA A 60 -2.39 -3.69 2.98
CA ALA A 60 -2.99 -4.57 3.98
C ALA A 60 -4.24 -5.29 3.43
N TYR A 61 -5.12 -4.55 2.75
CA TYR A 61 -6.33 -5.06 2.14
C TYR A 61 -6.05 -6.14 1.07
N THR A 62 -5.02 -5.94 0.24
CA THR A 62 -4.58 -6.95 -0.74
C THR A 62 -4.28 -8.29 -0.09
N ARG A 63 -3.73 -8.31 1.13
CA ARG A 63 -3.44 -9.55 1.86
C ARG A 63 -4.72 -10.26 2.33
N ILE A 64 -5.71 -9.49 2.80
CA ILE A 64 -7.03 -10.00 3.17
C ILE A 64 -7.68 -10.67 1.96
N ILE A 65 -7.73 -9.95 0.84
CA ILE A 65 -8.42 -10.41 -0.37
C ILE A 65 -7.68 -11.61 -1.00
N ALA A 66 -6.35 -11.62 -1.01
CA ALA A 66 -5.56 -12.77 -1.46
C ALA A 66 -5.84 -14.04 -0.63
N LYS A 67 -5.97 -13.91 0.70
CA LYS A 67 -6.34 -15.03 1.58
C LYS A 67 -7.78 -15.50 1.34
N LYS A 68 -8.70 -14.56 1.10
CA LYS A 68 -10.13 -14.84 0.86
C LYS A 68 -10.37 -15.55 -0.47
N TYR A 69 -9.57 -15.26 -1.51
CA TYR A 69 -9.72 -15.81 -2.85
C TYR A 69 -8.43 -16.52 -3.32
N PRO A 70 -8.16 -17.75 -2.85
CA PRO A 70 -6.89 -18.44 -3.11
C PRO A 70 -6.66 -18.83 -4.58
N THR A 71 -7.71 -18.80 -5.42
CA THR A 71 -7.62 -19.04 -6.85
C THR A 71 -7.22 -17.79 -7.65
N PHE A 72 -7.36 -16.60 -7.06
CA PHE A 72 -6.98 -15.33 -7.68
C PHE A 72 -5.54 -14.97 -7.32
N ARG A 73 -4.87 -14.28 -8.25
CA ARG A 73 -3.51 -13.75 -8.07
C ARG A 73 -3.58 -12.26 -7.75
N ILE A 74 -3.69 -11.95 -6.46
CA ILE A 74 -3.97 -10.60 -5.94
C ILE A 74 -2.70 -10.06 -5.30
N ASN A 75 -2.07 -9.08 -5.93
CA ASN A 75 -0.78 -8.55 -5.50
C ASN A 75 -0.78 -7.02 -5.53
N CYS A 76 0.17 -6.40 -4.83
CA CYS A 76 0.43 -4.95 -4.92
C CYS A 76 1.77 -4.70 -5.61
N VAL A 77 1.89 -3.56 -6.29
CA VAL A 77 3.15 -3.10 -6.88
C VAL A 77 3.34 -1.61 -6.74
N CYS A 78 4.55 -1.20 -6.37
CA CYS A 78 5.04 0.16 -6.54
C CYS A 78 5.74 0.25 -7.90
N PRO A 79 5.24 1.05 -8.85
CA PRO A 79 5.83 1.17 -10.18
C PRO A 79 7.12 2.01 -10.20
N GLY A 80 7.54 2.57 -9.05
CA GLY A 80 8.63 3.53 -8.97
C GLY A 80 8.13 4.98 -9.06
N TYR A 81 9.08 5.92 -9.22
CA TYR A 81 8.78 7.34 -9.36
C TYR A 81 8.61 7.68 -10.84
N VAL A 82 7.39 7.63 -11.33
CA VAL A 82 7.03 7.69 -12.76
C VAL A 82 6.65 9.12 -13.16
N ILE A 83 7.15 9.58 -14.31
CA ILE A 83 6.84 10.88 -14.90
C ILE A 83 5.37 10.91 -15.34
N THR A 84 4.53 11.58 -14.54
CA THR A 84 3.08 11.66 -14.73
C THR A 84 2.55 12.98 -14.16
N ASP A 85 1.29 13.32 -14.41
CA ASP A 85 0.67 14.51 -13.83
C ASP A 85 0.67 14.49 -12.29
N ILE A 86 0.50 13.31 -11.65
CA ILE A 86 0.55 13.19 -10.18
C ILE A 86 1.92 13.55 -9.61
N THR A 87 3.00 13.41 -10.39
CA THR A 87 4.36 13.80 -10.00
C THR A 87 4.79 15.13 -10.61
N ALA A 88 3.83 15.92 -11.12
CA ALA A 88 4.08 17.17 -11.84
C ALA A 88 5.11 17.01 -12.98
N ASN A 89 5.01 15.90 -13.72
CA ASN A 89 5.94 15.55 -14.81
C ASN A 89 7.40 15.43 -14.38
N THR A 90 7.66 15.03 -13.13
CA THR A 90 9.00 14.67 -12.64
C THR A 90 9.07 13.17 -12.30
N GLY A 91 10.25 12.56 -12.40
CA GLY A 91 10.38 11.12 -12.20
C GLY A 91 11.72 10.56 -12.65
N PHE A 92 11.96 9.29 -12.33
CA PHE A 92 13.09 8.52 -12.85
C PHE A 92 12.70 7.60 -14.02
N PHE A 93 11.40 7.33 -14.18
CA PHE A 93 10.89 6.36 -15.14
C PHE A 93 9.81 7.01 -16.02
N THR A 94 9.77 6.59 -17.29
CA THR A 94 8.69 6.88 -18.23
C THR A 94 7.40 6.14 -17.85
N VAL A 95 6.27 6.55 -18.44
CA VAL A 95 4.98 5.90 -18.22
C VAL A 95 5.04 4.43 -18.64
N GLU A 96 5.69 4.14 -19.77
CA GLU A 96 5.86 2.80 -20.33
C GLU A 96 6.66 1.90 -19.38
N GLU A 97 7.80 2.40 -18.86
CA GLU A 97 8.60 1.67 -17.88
C GLU A 97 7.81 1.40 -16.60
N GLY A 98 7.13 2.42 -16.07
CA GLY A 98 6.30 2.29 -14.87
C GLY A 98 5.13 1.30 -15.04
N ALA A 99 4.48 1.31 -16.21
CA ALA A 99 3.35 0.44 -16.54
C ALA A 99 3.75 -1.03 -16.75
N SER A 100 5.00 -1.30 -17.13
CA SER A 100 5.49 -2.67 -17.31
C SER A 100 5.32 -3.54 -16.05
N HIS A 101 5.45 -2.93 -14.86
CA HIS A 101 5.39 -3.63 -13.58
C HIS A 101 3.99 -4.15 -13.20
N PRO A 102 2.92 -3.34 -13.20
CA PRO A 102 1.57 -3.86 -13.02
C PRO A 102 1.11 -4.78 -14.16
N VAL A 103 1.52 -4.53 -15.41
CA VAL A 103 1.21 -5.43 -16.54
C VAL A 103 1.80 -6.83 -16.31
N ARG A 104 3.04 -6.92 -15.83
CA ARG A 104 3.66 -8.21 -15.45
C ARG A 104 2.82 -8.98 -14.43
N LEU A 105 2.26 -8.28 -13.42
CA LEU A 105 1.43 -8.93 -12.41
C LEU A 105 0.04 -9.32 -12.93
N ALA A 106 -0.51 -8.56 -13.89
CA ALA A 106 -1.76 -8.92 -14.55
C ALA A 106 -1.64 -10.19 -15.42
N LEU A 107 -0.43 -10.49 -15.89
CA LEU A 107 -0.10 -11.65 -16.73
C LEU A 107 0.53 -12.81 -15.94
N VAL A 108 0.51 -12.76 -14.61
CA VAL A 108 1.11 -13.82 -13.80
C VAL A 108 0.36 -15.15 -14.01
N PRO A 109 1.08 -16.29 -14.14
CA PRO A 109 0.46 -17.60 -14.26
C PRO A 109 -0.49 -17.96 -13.10
N ASN A 110 -1.39 -18.91 -13.34
CA ASN A 110 -2.36 -19.37 -12.35
C ASN A 110 -1.74 -20.05 -11.12
N ASP A 111 -0.50 -20.51 -11.22
CA ASP A 111 0.31 -21.07 -10.12
C ASP A 111 1.28 -20.03 -9.51
N GLY A 112 1.19 -18.76 -9.93
CA GLY A 112 2.04 -17.69 -9.46
C GLY A 112 1.70 -17.16 -8.05
N PRO A 113 2.52 -16.22 -7.55
CA PRO A 113 2.36 -15.65 -6.23
C PRO A 113 1.06 -14.85 -6.07
N SER A 114 0.51 -14.85 -4.86
CA SER A 114 -0.65 -14.06 -4.44
C SER A 114 -0.41 -13.53 -3.03
N GLY A 115 -0.93 -12.35 -2.71
CA GLY A 115 -0.75 -11.67 -1.42
C GLY A 115 0.63 -11.03 -1.24
N VAL A 116 1.35 -10.75 -2.32
CA VAL A 116 2.73 -10.24 -2.28
C VAL A 116 2.80 -8.76 -2.70
N TYR A 117 3.76 -8.03 -2.12
CA TYR A 117 4.08 -6.66 -2.51
C TYR A 117 5.38 -6.62 -3.32
N TYR A 118 5.36 -5.89 -4.42
CA TYR A 118 6.51 -5.68 -5.29
C TYR A 118 6.95 -4.23 -5.29
N ILE A 119 8.26 -4.00 -5.27
CA ILE A 119 8.86 -2.73 -5.69
C ILE A 119 9.44 -2.97 -7.08
N ARG A 120 8.76 -2.46 -8.10
CA ARG A 120 9.03 -2.76 -9.51
C ARG A 120 8.98 -4.26 -9.78
N ASN A 121 10.12 -4.90 -10.00
CA ASN A 121 10.21 -6.33 -10.27
C ASN A 121 10.57 -7.17 -9.02
N GLU A 122 11.00 -6.52 -7.93
CA GLU A 122 11.49 -7.20 -6.74
C GLU A 122 10.39 -7.42 -5.72
N VAL A 123 10.33 -8.61 -5.14
CA VAL A 123 9.50 -8.88 -3.96
C VAL A 123 10.03 -8.06 -2.79
N SER A 124 9.15 -7.37 -2.08
CA SER A 124 9.48 -6.55 -0.92
C SER A 124 8.63 -6.95 0.28
N SER A 125 9.14 -6.62 1.47
CA SER A 125 8.30 -6.59 2.66
C SER A 125 7.27 -5.47 2.57
N PHE A 126 6.10 -5.70 3.19
CA PHE A 126 4.99 -4.75 3.28
C PHE A 126 5.35 -3.52 4.11
#